data_AF-N9VGR0-F1
#
_entry.id   AF-N9VGR0-F1
#
_cell.length_a   1.000
_cell.length_b   1.000
_cell.length_c   1.000
_cell.angle_alpha   90.00
_cell.angle_beta   90.00
_cell.angle_gamma   90.00
#
_symmetry.space_group_name_H-M   'P 1'
#
loop_
_entity.id
_entity.type
_entity.pdbx_description
1 polymer ?
#
loop_
_entity_poly.entity_id
_entity_poly.type
_entity_poly.pdbx_seq_one_letter_code
_entity_poly.pdbx_strand_id
1 'polypeptide(L)'
;MHLDKSALFDGVQYGWSDNNVALHNSMISGLPVIPPLHLVPGEHFVLIMSSWYKEISEQLIQMGFVEGDDFISGLSLYYSLTLFFNVQ
;
A
#
# COMPACT_ATOMS: atom_id res chain seq x y z
N MET A 1 32.47 6.23 2.85
CA MET A 1 31.36 5.32 3.19
C MET A 1 30.31 5.50 2.09
N HIS A 2 30.24 4.57 1.14
CA HIS A 2 29.25 4.59 0.07
C HIS A 2 28.02 3.86 0.61
N LEU A 3 26.92 4.57 0.83
CA LEU A 3 25.64 3.94 1.15
C LEU A 3 25.17 3.25 -0.13
N ASP A 4 25.16 1.91 -0.11
CA ASP A 4 24.56 1.14 -1.18
C ASP A 4 23.05 1.38 -1.16
N LYS A 5 22.55 2.04 -2.21
CA LYS A 5 21.12 2.35 -2.33
C LYS A 5 20.26 1.09 -2.46
N SER A 6 20.85 -0.06 -2.84
CA SER A 6 20.14 -1.33 -2.85
C SER A 6 19.79 -1.80 -1.44
N ALA A 7 20.67 -1.56 -0.46
CA ALA A 7 20.43 -1.90 0.95
C ALA A 7 19.36 -1.03 1.63
N LEU A 8 18.98 0.12 1.05
CA LEU A 8 17.87 0.95 1.55
C LEU A 8 16.50 0.28 1.31
N PHE A 9 16.42 -0.65 0.36
CA PHE A 9 15.18 -1.35 0.00
C PHE A 9 15.24 -2.86 0.29
N ASP A 10 16.41 -3.39 0.67
CA ASP A 10 16.55 -4.75 1.19
C ASP A 10 15.68 -4.89 2.45
N GLY A 11 14.59 -5.64 2.33
CA GLY A 11 13.65 -5.91 3.42
C GLY A 11 12.26 -5.28 3.25
N VAL A 12 12.06 -4.39 2.27
CA VAL A 12 10.71 -3.90 1.96
C VAL A 12 10.06 -4.85 0.96
N GLN A 13 9.20 -5.75 1.45
CA GLN A 13 8.35 -6.55 0.57
C GLN A 13 7.23 -5.66 0.02
N TYR A 14 7.31 -5.37 -1.28
CA TYR A 14 6.25 -4.69 -2.01
C TYR A 14 5.33 -5.72 -2.67
N GLY A 15 4.03 -5.49 -2.61
CA GLY A 15 3.02 -6.35 -3.22
C GLY A 15 1.71 -5.60 -3.40
N TRP A 16 0.86 -6.13 -4.29
CA TRP A 16 -0.54 -5.73 -4.38
C TRP A 16 -1.36 -6.61 -3.45
N SER A 17 -2.32 -6.02 -2.75
CA SER A 17 -3.32 -6.76 -2.01
C SER A 17 -4.68 -6.53 -2.67
N ASP A 18 -5.34 -7.61 -3.09
CA ASP A 18 -6.62 -7.53 -3.81
C ASP A 18 -7.59 -8.61 -3.30
N ASN A 19 -8.89 -8.30 -3.23
CA ASN A 19 -9.92 -9.27 -2.84
C ASN A 19 -10.31 -10.22 -4.00
N ASN A 20 -9.92 -9.90 -5.24
CA ASN A 20 -10.19 -10.72 -6.41
C ASN A 20 -9.29 -11.96 -6.42
N VAL A 21 -9.85 -13.09 -6.02
CA VAL A 21 -9.18 -14.39 -5.96
C VAL A 21 -8.55 -14.81 -7.29
N ALA A 22 -9.11 -14.38 -8.42
CA ALA A 22 -8.55 -14.68 -9.73
C ALA A 22 -7.18 -14.01 -9.99
N LEU A 23 -6.86 -12.95 -9.25
CA LEU A 23 -5.57 -12.26 -9.34
C LEU A 23 -4.53 -12.83 -8.38
N HIS A 24 -4.91 -13.63 -7.38
CA HIS A 24 -3.96 -14.18 -6.41
C HIS A 24 -2.96 -15.10 -7.12
N ASN A 25 -1.68 -15.02 -6.72
CA ASN A 25 -0.54 -15.68 -7.38
C ASN A 25 -0.18 -15.15 -8.78
N SER A 26 -0.84 -14.08 -9.24
CA SER A 26 -0.39 -13.32 -10.41
C SER A 26 0.64 -12.26 -10.02
N MET A 27 1.29 -11.70 -11.05
CA MET A 27 2.23 -10.61 -10.90
C MET A 27 1.68 -9.39 -11.66
N ILE A 28 1.58 -8.25 -10.99
CA ILE A 28 1.20 -6.96 -11.60
C ILE A 28 2.40 -6.03 -11.50
N SER A 29 2.91 -5.60 -12.64
CA SER A 29 4.10 -4.73 -12.72
C SER A 29 5.33 -5.30 -12.00
N GLY A 30 5.49 -6.63 -12.01
CA GLY A 30 6.60 -7.31 -11.34
C GLY A 30 6.44 -7.47 -9.83
N LEU A 31 5.29 -7.09 -9.26
CA LEU A 31 4.95 -7.28 -7.84
C LEU A 31 3.88 -8.38 -7.68
N PRO A 32 3.99 -9.23 -6.64
CA PRO A 32 3.01 -10.27 -6.38
C PRO A 32 1.67 -9.68 -5.94
N VAL A 33 0.59 -10.34 -6.32
CA VAL A 33 -0.75 -10.07 -5.79
C VAL A 33 -1.07 -11.11 -4.71
N ILE A 34 -1.28 -10.63 -3.48
CA ILE A 34 -1.59 -11.45 -2.30
C ILE A 34 -3.03 -11.16 -1.81
N PRO A 35 -3.66 -12.11 -1.08
CA PRO A 35 -4.91 -11.85 -0.40
C PRO A 35 -4.71 -10.90 0.79
N PRO A 36 -5.72 -10.09 1.16
CA PRO A 36 -5.62 -9.19 2.31
C PRO A 36 -5.36 -9.92 3.63
N LEU A 37 -5.79 -11.18 3.77
CA LEU A 37 -5.54 -11.97 4.98
C LEU A 37 -4.05 -12.19 5.28
N HIS A 38 -3.16 -12.00 4.29
CA HIS A 38 -1.72 -12.10 4.48
C HIS A 38 -1.10 -10.78 4.99
N LEU A 39 -1.89 -9.71 5.08
CA LEU A 39 -1.45 -8.45 5.67
C LEU A 39 -1.47 -8.56 7.19
N VAL A 40 -0.40 -8.07 7.82
CA VAL A 40 -0.20 -8.07 9.28
C VAL A 40 -0.12 -6.63 9.78
N PRO A 41 -1.03 -6.18 10.69
CA PRO A 41 -0.98 -4.84 11.29
C PRO A 41 0.35 -4.59 12.01
N GLY A 42 0.89 -3.36 11.93
CA GLY A 42 2.18 -2.99 12.54
C GLY A 42 3.43 -3.51 11.82
N GLU A 43 3.29 -4.48 10.90
CA GLU A 43 4.38 -4.95 10.04
C GLU A 43 4.27 -4.42 8.61
N HIS A 44 3.05 -4.18 8.13
CA HIS A 44 2.78 -3.72 6.78
C HIS A 44 2.19 -2.31 6.79
N PHE A 45 2.69 -1.48 5.88
CA PHE A 45 2.06 -0.20 5.56
C PHE A 45 1.30 -0.30 4.23
N VAL A 46 0.01 0.05 4.23
CA VAL A 46 -0.88 -0.09 3.06
C VAL A 46 -1.19 1.26 2.42
N LEU A 47 -0.90 1.39 1.14
CA LEU A 47 -1.36 2.51 0.32
C LEU A 47 -2.63 2.12 -0.44
N ILE A 48 -3.77 2.70 -0.06
CA ILE A 48 -5.04 2.41 -0.74
C ILE A 48 -5.12 3.24 -2.02
N MET A 49 -4.86 2.59 -3.15
CA MET A 49 -4.93 3.18 -4.50
C MET A 49 -6.26 2.86 -5.19
N SER A 50 -7.39 3.08 -4.50
CA SER A 50 -8.73 2.73 -4.99
C SER A 50 -9.75 3.80 -4.63
N SER A 51 -10.75 3.99 -5.51
CA SER A 51 -11.91 4.86 -5.23
C SER A 51 -12.84 4.27 -4.16
N TRP A 52 -12.71 2.98 -3.84
CA TRP A 52 -13.44 2.31 -2.77
C TRP A 52 -12.75 2.47 -1.41
N TYR A 53 -12.07 3.61 -1.21
CA TYR A 53 -11.28 3.89 -0.01
C TYR A 53 -12.02 3.57 1.28
N LYS A 54 -13.26 4.06 1.40
CA LYS A 54 -14.08 3.91 2.60
C LYS A 54 -14.33 2.44 2.94
N GLU A 55 -14.67 1.63 1.95
CA GLU A 55 -14.96 0.20 2.16
C GLU A 55 -13.70 -0.57 2.52
N ILE A 56 -12.57 -0.25 1.87
CA ILE A 56 -11.28 -0.89 2.14
C ILE A 56 -10.73 -0.47 3.51
N SER A 57 -10.85 0.80 3.90
CA SER A 57 -10.40 1.28 5.20
C SER A 57 -11.20 0.63 6.34
N GLU A 58 -12.52 0.50 6.19
CA GLU A 58 -13.36 -0.20 7.16
C GLU A 58 -12.95 -1.68 7.31
N GLN A 59 -12.58 -2.37 6.22
CA GLN A 59 -12.06 -3.74 6.28
C GLN A 59 -10.70 -3.83 6.99
N LEU A 60 -9.77 -2.94 6.67
CA LEU A 60 -8.44 -2.91 7.31
C LEU A 60 -8.57 -2.63 8.82
N ILE A 61 -9.45 -1.71 9.22
CA ILE A 61 -9.73 -1.43 10.64
C ILE A 61 -10.29 -2.67 11.34
N GLN A 62 -11.20 -3.43 10.69
CA GLN A 62 -11.70 -4.69 11.23
C GLN A 62 -10.62 -5.77 11.36
N MET A 63 -9.57 -5.69 10.53
CA MET A 63 -8.39 -6.56 10.61
C MET A 63 -7.35 -6.08 11.64
N GLY A 64 -7.60 -4.96 12.32
CA GLY A 64 -6.74 -4.42 13.37
C GLY A 64 -5.70 -3.39 12.91
N PHE A 65 -5.78 -2.93 11.66
CA PHE A 65 -4.95 -1.83 11.16
C PHE A 65 -5.45 -0.49 11.69
N VAL A 66 -4.53 0.46 11.89
CA VAL A 66 -4.80 1.82 12.34
C VAL A 66 -4.59 2.81 11.19
N GLU A 67 -5.62 3.59 10.84
CA GLU A 67 -5.52 4.62 9.80
C GLU A 67 -4.53 5.71 10.21
N GLY A 68 -3.65 6.10 9.29
CA GLY A 68 -2.57 7.07 9.53
C GLY A 68 -1.25 6.44 9.97
N ASP A 69 -1.32 5.33 10.71
CA ASP A 69 -0.13 4.60 11.19
C ASP A 69 0.21 3.42 10.27
N ASP A 70 -0.77 2.57 9.97
CA ASP A 70 -0.59 1.38 9.14
C ASP A 70 -1.10 1.55 7.71
N PHE A 71 -1.96 2.53 7.43
CA PHE A 71 -2.45 2.77 6.07
C PHE A 71 -2.94 4.19 5.83
N ILE A 72 -2.93 4.61 4.56
CA ILE A 72 -3.47 5.91 4.12
C ILE A 72 -4.10 5.83 2.72
N SER A 73 -4.86 6.88 2.36
CA SER A 73 -5.33 7.09 0.99
C SER A 73 -4.17 7.51 0.09
N GLY A 74 -3.76 6.62 -0.82
CA GLY A 74 -2.74 6.94 -1.81
C GLY A 74 -3.23 7.94 -2.87
N LEU A 75 -4.53 7.91 -3.22
CA LEU A 75 -5.14 8.89 -4.14
C LEU A 75 -5.14 10.30 -3.53
N SER A 76 -5.54 10.44 -2.26
CA SER A 76 -5.54 11.74 -1.60
C SER A 76 -4.11 12.29 -1.48
N LEU A 77 -3.14 11.43 -1.13
CA LEU A 77 -1.73 11.80 -1.10
C LEU A 77 -1.26 12.30 -2.48
N TYR A 78 -1.56 11.55 -3.55
CA TYR A 78 -1.20 11.93 -4.91
C TYR A 78 -1.77 13.31 -5.29
N TYR A 79 -3.06 13.56 -5.03
CA TYR A 79 -3.66 14.86 -5.34
C TYR A 79 -3.05 16.00 -4.52
N SER A 80 -2.82 15.80 -3.22
CA SER A 80 -2.19 16.80 -2.36
C SER A 80 -0.78 17.16 -2.82
N LEU A 81 0.04 16.15 -3.17
CA LEU A 81 1.38 16.39 -3.70
C LEU A 81 1.34 17.07 -5.07
N THR A 82 0.45 16.64 -5.95
CA THR A 82 0.25 17.24 -7.27
C THR A 82 -0.11 18.72 -7.16
N LEU A 83 -1.02 19.07 -6.26
CA LEU A 83 -1.37 20.47 -5.98
C LEU A 83 -0.18 21.25 -5.42
N PHE A 84 0.56 20.67 -4.47
CA PHE A 84 1.68 21.36 -3.85
C PHE A 84 2.82 21.66 -4.84
N PHE A 85 3.12 20.73 -5.76
CA PHE A 85 4.22 20.88 -6.71
C PHE A 85 3.84 21.58 -8.03
N ASN A 86 2.56 21.59 -8.42
CA ASN A 86 2.11 22.28 -9.64
C ASN A 86 1.64 23.73 -9.39
N VAL A 87 1.79 24.25 -8.17
CA VAL A 87 1.54 25.68 -7.85
C VAL A 87 2.84 26.51 -8.00
N GLN A 88 3.72 26.13 -8.94
CA GLN A 88 4.86 26.95 -9.37
C GLN A 88 4.56 27.73 -10.65
#